data_AF-A0A520EL47-F1
#
_entry.id   AF-A0A520EL47-F1
#
_cell.length_a   1.000
_cell.length_b   1.000
_cell.length_c   1.000
_cell.angle_alpha   90.00
_cell.angle_beta   90.00
_cell.angle_gamma   90.00
#
_symmetry.space_group_name_H-M   'P 1'
#
loop_
_entity.id
_entity.type
_entity.pdbx_description
1 polymer ?
#
loop_
_entity_poly.entity_id
_entity_poly.type
_entity_poly.pdbx_seq_one_letter_code
_entity_poly.pdbx_strand_id
1 'polypeptide(L)' 'HLVGDRVGELIGEAQLAVAWEALPSEVGSFVHAHPTQNEAFGEAMMALSGRPLHAHS' A
#
# COMPACT_ATOMS: atom_id res chain seq x y z
N HIS A 1 4.17 -8.63 -0.81
CA HIS A 1 3.20 -9.75 -0.87
C HIS A 1 2.09 -9.49 0.13
N LEU A 2 0.86 -9.93 -0.16
CA LEU A 2 -0.31 -9.71 0.68
C LEU A 2 -0.95 -11.06 1.01
N VAL A 3 -1.41 -11.21 2.25
CA VAL A 3 -2.19 -12.37 2.74
C VAL A 3 -3.33 -11.81 3.58
N GLY A 4 -4.56 -12.24 3.31
CA GLY A 4 -5.77 -11.78 4.00
C GLY A 4 -7.01 -11.92 3.12
N ASP A 5 -8.15 -11.49 3.65
CA ASP A 5 -9.40 -11.47 2.92
C ASP A 5 -9.31 -10.49 1.75
N ARG A 6 -9.88 -10.86 0.59
CA ARG A 6 -10.02 -9.99 -0.59
C ARG A 6 -8.72 -9.37 -1.14
N VAL A 7 -7.57 -9.98 -0.87
CA VAL A 7 -6.28 -9.55 -1.45
C VAL A 7 -6.26 -9.61 -2.98
N GLY A 8 -7.12 -10.45 -3.59
CA GLY A 8 -7.31 -10.50 -5.03
C GLY A 8 -7.81 -9.17 -5.61
N GLU A 9 -8.49 -8.34 -4.82
CA GLU A 9 -8.97 -7.02 -5.22
C GLU A 9 -7.93 -5.92 -5.00
N LEU A 10 -6.95 -6.14 -4.12
CA LEU A 10 -5.84 -5.20 -3.87
C LEU A 10 -4.68 -5.40 -4.85
N ILE A 11 -4.52 -6.61 -5.40
CA ILE A 11 -3.34 -6.96 -6.20
C ILE A 11 -3.20 -6.15 -7.49
N GLY A 12 -4.30 -5.63 -8.05
CA GLY A 12 -4.26 -4.78 -9.22
C GLY A 12 -3.47 -3.49 -9.00
N GLU A 13 -3.61 -2.90 -7.80
CA GLU A 13 -2.84 -1.72 -7.40
C GLU A 13 -1.35 -2.04 -7.26
N ALA A 14 -1.03 -3.17 -6.62
CA ALA A 14 0.35 -3.62 -6.48
C ALA A 14 1.01 -3.94 -7.83
N GLN A 15 0.26 -4.54 -8.76
CA GLN A 15 0.74 -4.78 -10.13
C GLN A 15 1.05 -3.47 -10.84
N LEU A 16 0.20 -2.44 -10.70
CA LEU A 16 0.43 -1.13 -11.31
C LEU A 16 1.70 -0.48 -10.75
N ALA A 17 1.92 -0.54 -9.43
CA ALA A 17 3.14 -0.02 -8.82
C ALA A 17 4.40 -0.71 -9.37
N VAL A 18 4.36 -2.03 -9.55
CA VAL A 18 5.47 -2.80 -10.14
C VAL A 18 5.68 -2.45 -11.61
N ALA A 19 4.60 -2.36 -12.40
CA ALA A 19 4.68 -2.03 -13.83
C ALA A 19 5.21 -0.61 -14.07
N TRP A 20 4.94 0.29 -13.14
CA TRP A 20 5.49 1.65 -13.11
C TRP A 20 6.92 1.69 -12.54
N GLU A 21 7.44 0.60 -11.96
CA GLU A 21 8.72 0.61 -11.23
C GLU A 21 8.75 1.69 -10.12
N ALA A 22 7.58 1.98 -9.53
CA ALA A 22 7.42 3.06 -8.58
C ALA A 22 8.21 2.81 -7.29
N LEU A 23 8.83 3.87 -6.77
CA LEU A 23 9.42 3.87 -5.45
C LEU A 23 8.30 3.88 -4.38
N PRO A 24 8.52 3.28 -3.20
CA PRO A 24 7.52 3.29 -2.13
C PRO A 24 7.04 4.70 -1.74
N SER A 25 7.92 5.70 -1.83
CA SER A 25 7.58 7.09 -1.51
C SER A 25 6.62 7.72 -2.52
N GLU A 26 6.63 7.24 -3.77
CA GLU A 26 5.70 7.70 -4.81
C GLU A 26 4.32 7.12 -4.56
N VAL A 27 4.25 5.80 -4.29
CA VAL A 27 2.98 5.11 -4.02
C VAL A 27 2.37 5.55 -2.68
N GLY A 28 3.17 5.65 -1.63
CA GLY A 28 2.72 6.04 -0.29
C GLY A 28 2.24 7.49 -0.18
N SER A 29 2.41 8.30 -1.23
CA SER A 29 1.89 9.67 -1.30
C SER A 29 0.41 9.75 -1.74
N PHE A 30 -0.13 8.67 -2.31
CA PHE A 30 -1.52 8.62 -2.74
C PHE A 30 -2.48 8.39 -1.57
N VAL A 31 -3.69 8.92 -1.72
CA VAL A 31 -4.74 8.82 -0.69
C VAL A 31 -5.60 7.58 -0.95
N HIS A 32 -5.60 6.66 0.00
CA HIS A 32 -6.57 5.56 0.04
C HIS A 32 -7.86 6.00 0.72
N ALA A 33 -8.99 5.48 0.26
CA ALA A 33 -10.27 5.75 0.88
C ALA A 33 -10.33 5.09 2.27
N HIS A 34 -10.96 5.78 3.23
CA HIS A 34 -11.18 5.27 4.58
C HIS A 34 -12.68 5.03 4.84
N PRO A 35 -13.09 3.91 5.48
CA PRO A 35 -12.28 2.74 5.85
C PRO A 35 -12.22 1.69 4.73
N THR A 36 -11.02 1.31 4.26
CA THR A 36 -10.82 0.25 3.25
C THR A 36 -9.57 -0.60 3.50
N GLN A 37 -9.53 -1.79 2.90
CA GLN A 37 -8.33 -2.64 2.95
C GLN A 37 -7.15 -2.09 2.15
N ASN A 38 -7.39 -1.24 1.14
CA ASN A 38 -6.32 -0.61 0.37
C ASN A 38 -5.40 0.25 1.25
N GLU A 39 -5.91 0.77 2.38
CA GLU A 39 -5.10 1.45 3.39
C GLU A 39 -3.92 0.59 3.85
N ALA A 40 -4.07 -0.74 3.95
CA ALA A 40 -2.98 -1.62 4.34
C ALA A 40 -1.84 -1.66 3.31
N PHE A 41 -2.15 -1.53 2.02
CA PHE A 41 -1.13 -1.42 0.98
C PHE A 41 -0.44 -0.05 1.00
N GLY A 42 -1.21 1.03 1.13
CA GLY A 42 -0.67 2.38 1.33
C GLY A 42 0.23 2.49 2.55
N GLU A 43 -0.20 1.93 3.69
CA GLU A 43 0.56 1.88 4.93
C GLU A 43 1.86 1.09 4.77
N ALA A 44 1.85 -0.03 4.05
CA ALA A 44 3.07 -0.78 3.74
C ALA A 44 4.07 0.07 2.92
N MET A 45 3.59 0.86 1.95
CA MET A 45 4.44 1.77 1.16
C MET A 45 4.98 2.94 2.00
N MET A 46 4.16 3.50 2.89
CA MET A 46 4.60 4.51 3.86
C MET A 46 5.63 3.96 4.85
N ALA A 47 5.45 2.72 5.33
CA ALA A 47 6.40 2.05 6.20
C ALA A 47 7.76 1.85 5.52
N LEU A 48 7.78 1.40 4.25
CA LEU A 48 9.00 1.28 3.45
C LEU A 48 9.66 2.65 3.18
N SER A 49 8.88 3.72 3.21
CA SER A 49 9.35 5.11 3.09
C SER A 49 9.76 5.74 4.43
N GLY A 50 9.69 4.98 5.53
CA GLY A 50 10.07 5.44 6.87
C GLY A 50 9.09 6.41 7.54
N ARG A 51 7.83 6.46 7.10
CA ARG A 51 6.79 7.36 7.64
C ARG A 51 5.43 6.67 7.87
N PRO A 52 5.37 5.53 8.58
CA PRO A 52 4.10 4.88 8.87
C PRO A 52 3.23 5.73 9.80
N LEU A 53 1.91 5.62 9.65
CA LEU A 53 0.90 6.24 10.53
C LEU A 53 0.32 5.22 11.50
N HIS A 54 0.15 3.97 11.06
CA HIS A 54 -0.57 2.93 11.78
C HIS A 54 0.28 1.66 11.96
N ALA A 55 1.59 1.82 12.19
CA ALA A 55 2.47 0.73 12.60
C ALA A 55 2.74 0.79 14.11
N HIS A 56 2.57 -0.34 14.79
CA HIS A 56 3.06 -0.50 16.17
C HIS A 56 4.55 -0.82 16.16
N SER A 57 5.32 -0.13 16.99
CA SER A 57 6.76 -0.35 17.22
C SER A 57 7.04 -1.63 18.00
#